data_AF-A0A661WFM7-F1
#
_entry.id   AF-A0A661WFM7-F1
#
_cell.length_a   1.000
_cell.length_b   1.000
_cell.length_c   1.000
_cell.angle_alpha   90.00
_cell.angle_beta   90.00
_cell.angle_gamma   90.00
#
_symmetry.space_group_name_H-M   'P 1'
#
loop_
_entity.id
_entity.type
_entity.pdbx_description
1 polymer ?
#
loop_
_entity_poly.entity_id
_entity_poly.type
_entity_poly.pdbx_seq_one_letter_code
_entity_poly.pdbx_strand_id
1 'polypeptide(L)'
;MKKTLLWGLAALLLLSGCQPSAPISTPTAVASPTPPLETVTPFPPAPATQTSPPPTATEIPLPEIVRVLIISVDGLRPEAISLAPMPNVQALMETGIYSLSAQTIYPSSTLPGHSSMLTGMCPDKHGVDWNDYIPENGYAASPSLFEIAHNAGLRTGMVVGKEKLQQITPPENLDFFEFVNDRDSVVAARATQYIAEGFDLLFVHLPLVDILGHLYGWLSPDQLIGAKHADEAIGILLGALDEANLREGTLIIVTADHGGLGTSHGGKDSAMMTIPWILAHASLTPRVILRPISITDTAPTAAFALHLPIPEIWDGIPALEAFGEISPIRDELPCP
;
A
#
# COMPACT_ATOMS: atom_id res chain seq x y z
N MET A 1 5.87 -28.31 -53.47
CA MET A 1 7.33 -28.62 -53.42
C MET A 1 7.85 -28.24 -52.05
N LYS A 2 8.25 -29.23 -51.26
CA LYS A 2 8.78 -29.09 -49.89
C LYS A 2 10.18 -28.47 -49.95
N LYS A 3 10.48 -27.49 -49.09
CA LYS A 3 11.86 -27.12 -48.72
C LYS A 3 12.01 -27.20 -47.21
N THR A 4 12.76 -28.22 -46.82
CA THR A 4 13.36 -28.51 -45.52
C THR A 4 14.69 -27.77 -45.33
N LEU A 5 15.21 -27.84 -44.09
CA LEU A 5 16.55 -27.47 -43.56
C LEU A 5 16.64 -26.08 -42.90
N LEU A 6 17.26 -25.92 -41.72
CA LEU A 6 17.74 -26.82 -40.67
C LEU A 6 18.09 -25.93 -39.46
N TRP A 7 17.78 -26.37 -38.25
CA TRP A 7 18.20 -25.72 -37.00
C TRP A 7 19.67 -25.99 -36.71
N GLY A 8 20.42 -24.97 -36.27
CA GLY A 8 21.78 -25.08 -35.74
C GLY A 8 21.84 -24.50 -34.34
N LEU A 9 21.74 -25.37 -33.33
CA LEU A 9 21.97 -25.08 -31.92
C LEU A 9 23.49 -25.13 -31.66
N ALA A 10 24.10 -24.07 -31.13
CA ALA A 10 25.47 -24.09 -30.62
C ALA A 10 25.43 -24.10 -29.09
N ALA A 11 25.68 -25.26 -28.49
CA ALA A 11 25.87 -25.44 -27.05
C ALA A 11 27.33 -25.16 -26.69
N LEU A 12 27.57 -24.16 -25.84
CA LEU A 12 28.88 -23.85 -25.28
C LEU A 12 29.00 -24.55 -23.91
N LEU A 13 29.69 -25.69 -23.89
CA LEU A 13 30.04 -26.44 -22.68
C LEU A 13 31.24 -25.77 -21.99
N LEU A 14 31.00 -25.14 -20.85
CA LEU A 14 32.05 -24.71 -19.91
C LEU A 14 32.38 -25.88 -18.96
N LEU A 15 33.53 -26.50 -19.20
CA LEU A 15 34.14 -27.50 -18.30
C LEU A 15 34.86 -26.76 -17.16
N SER A 16 34.22 -26.65 -16.00
CA SER A 16 34.89 -26.27 -14.75
C SER A 16 35.36 -27.53 -14.04
N GLY A 17 36.69 -27.69 -13.96
CA GLY A 17 37.34 -28.82 -13.31
C GLY A 17 37.14 -28.83 -11.80
N CYS A 18 36.79 -30.01 -11.26
CA CYS A 18 36.84 -30.31 -9.84
C CYS A 18 38.30 -30.30 -9.34
N GLN A 19 38.63 -29.42 -8.39
CA GLN A 19 39.79 -29.61 -7.53
C GLN A 19 39.39 -30.40 -6.28
N PRO A 20 40.20 -31.37 -5.83
CA PRO A 20 39.95 -32.10 -4.60
C PRO A 20 40.28 -31.26 -3.35
N SER A 21 39.33 -31.20 -2.42
CA SER A 21 39.48 -30.57 -1.11
C SER A 21 40.55 -31.28 -0.27
N ALA A 22 41.45 -30.50 0.33
CA ALA A 22 42.43 -31.00 1.29
C ALA A 22 41.75 -31.49 2.59
N PRO A 23 42.29 -32.52 3.26
CA PRO A 23 41.70 -33.04 4.50
C PRO A 23 41.88 -32.03 5.65
N ILE A 24 40.78 -31.74 6.35
CA ILE A 24 40.77 -30.95 7.58
C ILE A 24 41.27 -31.85 8.71
N SER A 25 42.45 -31.53 9.25
CA SER A 25 42.97 -32.15 10.47
C SER A 25 42.23 -31.62 11.69
N THR A 26 41.58 -32.49 12.46
CA THR A 26 41.00 -32.19 13.76
C THR A 26 42.10 -31.85 14.78
N PRO A 27 42.06 -30.71 15.49
CA PRO A 27 42.95 -30.47 16.60
C PRO A 27 42.52 -31.31 17.81
N THR A 28 43.43 -32.18 18.25
CA THR A 28 43.36 -32.94 19.49
C THR A 28 43.41 -31.98 20.69
N ALA A 29 42.41 -32.02 21.56
CA ALA A 29 42.42 -31.27 22.81
C ALA A 29 43.52 -31.82 23.74
N VAL A 30 44.56 -31.03 23.97
CA VAL A 30 45.58 -31.30 25.00
C VAL A 30 45.10 -30.64 26.29
N ALA A 31 44.86 -31.43 27.33
CA ALA A 31 44.54 -30.93 28.65
C ALA A 31 45.76 -30.23 29.26
N SER A 32 45.67 -28.93 29.51
CA SER A 32 46.66 -28.18 30.29
C SER A 32 46.43 -28.38 31.80
N PRO A 33 47.50 -28.50 32.62
CA PRO A 33 47.36 -28.65 34.06
C PRO A 33 46.87 -27.35 34.71
N THR A 34 45.91 -27.49 35.63
CA THR A 34 45.34 -26.40 36.44
C THR A 34 46.43 -25.79 37.34
N PRO A 35 46.67 -24.46 37.30
CA PRO A 35 47.55 -23.81 38.26
C PRO A 35 46.91 -23.76 39.66
N PRO A 36 47.71 -23.66 40.75
CA PRO A 36 47.20 -23.62 42.12
C PRO A 36 46.37 -22.36 42.38
N LEU A 37 45.36 -22.47 43.25
CA LEU A 37 44.57 -21.35 43.75
C LEU A 37 45.49 -20.36 44.51
N GLU A 38 45.68 -19.15 43.95
CA GLU A 38 46.23 -18.04 44.72
C GLU A 38 45.15 -17.47 45.64
N THR A 39 45.49 -17.38 46.93
CA THR A 39 44.65 -16.77 47.97
C THR A 39 44.53 -15.28 47.73
N VAL A 40 43.39 -14.83 47.21
CA VAL A 40 43.07 -13.41 47.04
C VAL A 40 42.80 -12.78 48.40
N THR A 41 43.67 -11.87 48.83
CA THR A 41 43.42 -10.96 49.96
C THR A 41 42.30 -9.97 49.58
N PRO A 42 41.31 -9.71 50.45
CA PRO A 42 40.24 -8.79 50.13
C PRO A 42 40.76 -7.35 50.08
N PHE A 43 40.53 -6.67 48.94
CA PHE A 43 40.69 -5.23 48.83
C PHE A 43 39.63 -4.50 49.67
N PRO A 44 39.97 -3.37 50.32
CA PRO A 44 39.00 -2.56 51.05
C PRO A 44 37.93 -2.00 50.08
N PRO A 45 36.67 -1.85 50.54
CA PRO A 45 35.58 -1.39 49.69
C PRO A 45 35.84 0.05 49.21
N ALA A 46 35.68 0.26 47.91
CA ALA A 46 35.72 1.59 47.31
C ALA A 46 34.55 2.46 47.84
N PRO A 47 34.72 3.78 47.99
CA PRO A 47 33.64 4.68 48.39
C PRO A 47 32.51 4.63 47.37
N ALA A 48 31.27 4.53 47.85
CA ALA A 48 30.08 4.54 47.01
C ALA A 48 30.05 5.78 46.12
N THR A 49 30.24 5.59 44.82
CA THR A 49 30.06 6.64 43.82
C THR A 49 28.56 6.91 43.76
N GLN A 50 28.13 8.14 44.07
CA GLN A 50 26.76 8.55 43.86
C GLN A 50 26.50 8.53 42.34
N THR A 51 25.80 7.50 41.87
CA THR A 51 25.30 7.47 40.50
C THR A 51 24.17 8.47 40.40
N SER A 52 24.40 9.56 39.68
CA SER A 52 23.34 10.43 39.17
C SER A 52 22.31 9.55 38.43
N PRO A 53 21.00 9.79 38.57
CA PRO A 53 20.03 9.11 37.73
C PRO A 53 20.35 9.40 36.25
N PRO A 54 20.22 8.40 35.36
CA PRO A 54 20.40 8.63 33.93
C PRO A 54 19.43 9.73 33.48
N PRO A 55 19.83 10.61 32.54
CA PRO A 55 18.93 11.61 32.01
C PRO A 55 17.67 10.90 31.51
N THR A 56 16.51 11.31 32.03
CA THR A 56 15.22 10.87 31.53
C THR A 56 15.19 11.19 30.04
N ALA A 57 15.20 10.17 29.20
CA ALA A 57 15.01 10.33 27.76
C ALA A 57 13.70 11.09 27.58
N THR A 58 13.77 12.32 27.10
CA THR A 58 12.58 13.06 26.68
C THR A 58 12.00 12.28 25.51
N GLU A 59 10.87 11.63 25.75
CA GLU A 59 10.12 10.91 24.73
C GLU A 59 9.75 11.94 23.66
N ILE A 60 10.34 11.82 22.47
CA ILE A 60 9.99 12.68 21.34
C ILE A 60 8.56 12.28 20.96
N PRO A 61 7.58 13.20 20.99
CA PRO A 61 6.21 12.86 20.62
C PRO A 61 6.18 12.38 19.18
N LEU A 62 5.43 11.30 18.93
CA LEU A 62 5.23 10.77 17.59
C LEU A 62 4.59 11.86 16.69
N PRO A 63 4.94 11.89 15.40
CA PRO A 63 4.36 12.86 14.49
C PRO A 63 2.85 12.66 14.36
N GLU A 64 2.13 13.77 14.28
CA GLU A 64 0.69 13.80 14.07
C GLU A 64 0.35 13.62 12.58
N ILE A 65 -0.71 12.86 12.30
CA ILE A 65 -1.23 12.73 10.95
C ILE A 65 -2.04 13.99 10.65
N VAL A 66 -1.59 14.77 9.67
CA VAL A 66 -2.27 15.99 9.23
C VAL A 66 -2.67 15.93 7.75
N ARG A 67 -2.27 14.87 7.04
CA ARG A 67 -2.58 14.63 5.63
C ARG A 67 -2.82 13.16 5.34
N VAL A 68 -3.59 12.88 4.30
CA VAL A 68 -3.77 11.52 3.77
C VAL A 68 -3.50 11.51 2.27
N LEU A 69 -2.59 10.63 1.84
CA LEU A 69 -2.38 10.27 0.45
C LEU A 69 -2.91 8.85 0.20
N ILE A 70 -3.94 8.72 -0.62
CA ILE A 70 -4.51 7.44 -1.05
C ILE A 70 -3.98 7.12 -2.45
N ILE A 71 -3.32 5.99 -2.60
CA ILE A 71 -2.80 5.49 -3.87
C ILE A 71 -3.54 4.20 -4.22
N SER A 72 -4.31 4.24 -5.30
CA SER A 72 -4.96 3.06 -5.87
C SER A 72 -4.15 2.55 -7.05
N VAL A 73 -3.73 1.29 -6.98
CA VAL A 73 -3.10 0.57 -8.10
C VAL A 73 -4.17 -0.32 -8.73
N ASP A 74 -4.75 0.13 -9.84
CA ASP A 74 -5.92 -0.47 -10.48
C ASP A 74 -5.67 -1.93 -10.86
N GLY A 75 -6.54 -2.84 -10.43
CA GLY A 75 -6.41 -4.27 -10.72
C GLY A 75 -5.26 -4.98 -9.99
N LEU A 76 -4.63 -4.38 -8.98
CA LEU A 76 -3.51 -5.01 -8.27
C LEU A 76 -3.98 -6.14 -7.35
N ARG A 77 -3.56 -7.36 -7.69
CA ARG A 77 -3.68 -8.52 -6.81
C ARG A 77 -2.59 -8.54 -5.73
N PRO A 78 -2.89 -8.97 -4.49
CA PRO A 78 -1.88 -9.09 -3.43
C PRO A 78 -0.68 -9.93 -3.82
N GLU A 79 -0.87 -11.01 -4.59
CA GLU A 79 0.22 -11.90 -5.00
C GLU A 79 1.25 -11.19 -5.88
N ALA A 80 0.83 -10.19 -6.67
CA ALA A 80 1.74 -9.43 -7.52
C ALA A 80 2.82 -8.70 -6.71
N ILE A 81 2.55 -8.30 -5.46
CA ILE A 81 3.52 -7.60 -4.58
C ILE A 81 4.76 -8.45 -4.30
N SER A 82 4.59 -9.78 -4.18
CA SER A 82 5.71 -10.71 -3.94
C SER A 82 6.31 -11.27 -5.23
N LEU A 83 5.56 -11.28 -6.33
CA LEU A 83 5.99 -11.79 -7.62
C LEU A 83 6.69 -10.75 -8.50
N ALA A 84 6.40 -9.46 -8.31
CA ALA A 84 7.05 -8.35 -8.98
C ALA A 84 8.02 -7.63 -8.04
N PRO A 85 9.08 -6.97 -8.57
CA PRO A 85 9.92 -6.06 -7.79
C PRO A 85 9.11 -4.82 -7.37
N MET A 86 8.50 -4.88 -6.19
CA MET A 86 7.75 -3.76 -5.59
C MET A 86 8.37 -3.30 -4.25
N PRO A 87 9.63 -2.84 -4.25
CA PRO A 87 10.35 -2.48 -3.03
C PRO A 87 9.72 -1.33 -2.24
N ASN A 88 9.07 -0.36 -2.90
CA ASN A 88 8.43 0.75 -2.17
C ASN A 88 7.22 0.25 -1.40
N VAL A 89 6.34 -0.53 -2.03
CA VAL A 89 5.18 -1.15 -1.37
C VAL A 89 5.63 -2.11 -0.26
N GLN A 90 6.66 -2.92 -0.51
CA GLN A 90 7.22 -3.81 0.51
C GLN A 90 7.76 -3.02 1.72
N ALA A 91 8.48 -1.91 1.50
CA ALA A 91 8.95 -1.05 2.58
C ALA A 91 7.81 -0.41 3.39
N LEU A 92 6.73 0.01 2.71
CA LEU A 92 5.52 0.52 3.38
C LEU A 92 4.84 -0.58 4.21
N MET A 93 4.86 -1.84 3.76
CA MET A 93 4.33 -2.97 4.54
C MET A 93 5.23 -3.33 5.74
N GLU A 94 6.54 -3.27 5.60
CA GLU A 94 7.50 -3.56 6.67
C GLU A 94 7.41 -2.55 7.82
N THR A 95 7.12 -1.30 7.49
CA THR A 95 7.04 -0.18 8.45
C THR A 95 5.61 0.24 8.78
N GLY A 96 4.62 -0.45 8.22
CA GLY A 96 3.22 -0.08 8.28
C GLY A 96 2.32 -1.22 8.72
N ILE A 97 1.03 -0.99 8.52
CA ILE A 97 -0.05 -1.89 8.89
C ILE A 97 -0.73 -2.35 7.61
N TYR A 98 -0.95 -3.64 7.44
CA TYR A 98 -1.52 -4.13 6.19
C TYR A 98 -2.41 -5.35 6.32
N SER A 99 -3.26 -5.55 5.32
CA SER A 99 -3.95 -6.79 5.02
C SER A 99 -3.75 -7.14 3.54
N LEU A 100 -3.33 -8.37 3.26
CA LEU A 100 -3.26 -8.93 1.90
C LEU A 100 -4.49 -9.79 1.57
N SER A 101 -5.50 -9.80 2.46
CA SER A 101 -6.76 -10.52 2.31
C SER A 101 -7.97 -9.59 2.31
N ALA A 102 -7.75 -8.27 2.22
CA ALA A 102 -8.82 -7.29 2.10
C ALA A 102 -9.70 -7.61 0.89
N GLN A 103 -10.99 -7.33 1.00
CA GLN A 103 -11.98 -7.64 -0.02
C GLN A 103 -12.58 -6.36 -0.61
N THR A 104 -12.69 -6.31 -1.93
CA THR A 104 -13.48 -5.29 -2.63
C THR A 104 -14.98 -5.60 -2.57
N ILE A 105 -15.76 -4.88 -3.36
CA ILE A 105 -17.20 -5.01 -3.53
C ILE A 105 -17.55 -5.82 -4.79
N TYR A 106 -18.80 -6.26 -4.88
CA TYR A 106 -19.37 -6.74 -6.14
C TYR A 106 -20.24 -5.65 -6.79
N PRO A 107 -20.12 -5.39 -8.11
CA PRO A 107 -19.18 -5.99 -9.06
C PRO A 107 -17.74 -5.48 -8.88
N SER A 108 -16.76 -6.39 -8.92
CA SER A 108 -15.32 -6.08 -8.75
C SER A 108 -14.73 -5.34 -9.97
N SER A 109 -15.18 -4.10 -10.15
CA SER A 109 -14.91 -3.26 -11.31
C SER A 109 -14.49 -1.85 -10.89
N THR A 110 -13.78 -1.18 -11.78
CA THR A 110 -13.08 0.06 -11.46
C THR A 110 -13.94 1.15 -10.84
N LEU A 111 -14.96 1.65 -11.55
CA LEU A 111 -15.74 2.79 -11.07
C LEU A 111 -16.60 2.44 -9.84
N PRO A 112 -17.30 1.29 -9.78
CA PRO A 112 -18.00 0.87 -8.55
C PRO A 112 -17.07 0.69 -7.36
N GLY A 113 -15.92 0.02 -7.54
CA GLY A 113 -14.95 -0.23 -6.48
C GLY A 113 -14.35 1.07 -5.92
N HIS A 114 -13.95 2.00 -6.79
CA HIS A 114 -13.45 3.30 -6.36
C HIS A 114 -14.53 4.19 -5.72
N SER A 115 -15.78 4.09 -6.18
CA SER A 115 -16.91 4.77 -5.53
C SER A 115 -17.09 4.25 -4.12
N SER A 116 -17.08 2.93 -3.91
CA SER A 116 -17.13 2.33 -2.58
C SER A 116 -15.92 2.68 -1.72
N MET A 117 -14.71 2.75 -2.31
CA MET A 117 -13.48 3.15 -1.61
C MET A 117 -13.58 4.56 -1.02
N LEU A 118 -14.07 5.52 -1.81
CA LEU A 118 -14.02 6.95 -1.49
C LEU A 118 -15.32 7.50 -0.91
N THR A 119 -16.41 6.75 -0.97
CA THR A 119 -17.66 7.06 -0.25
C THR A 119 -17.84 6.19 0.98
N GLY A 120 -17.08 5.13 1.17
CA GLY A 120 -17.26 4.18 2.27
C GLY A 120 -18.58 3.41 2.24
N MET A 121 -19.36 3.52 1.16
CA MET A 121 -20.67 2.90 1.00
C MET A 121 -20.61 1.70 0.06
N CYS A 122 -21.58 0.79 0.16
CA CYS A 122 -21.81 -0.25 -0.85
C CYS A 122 -22.50 0.32 -2.11
N PRO A 123 -22.47 -0.41 -3.25
CA PRO A 123 -23.07 0.04 -4.52
C PRO A 123 -24.57 0.35 -4.46
N ASP A 124 -25.33 -0.34 -3.62
CA ASP A 124 -26.76 -0.09 -3.42
C ASP A 124 -27.06 1.27 -2.77
N LYS A 125 -26.10 1.82 -2.01
CA LYS A 125 -26.19 3.14 -1.40
C LYS A 125 -25.59 4.25 -2.25
N HIS A 126 -24.38 4.07 -2.76
CA HIS A 126 -23.74 5.10 -3.59
C HIS A 126 -24.27 5.12 -5.03
N GLY A 127 -25.01 4.10 -5.45
CA GLY A 127 -25.76 4.05 -6.71
C GLY A 127 -24.92 3.85 -7.97
N VAL A 128 -23.62 3.55 -7.85
CA VAL A 128 -22.71 3.41 -9.00
C VAL A 128 -22.54 1.94 -9.35
N ASP A 129 -23.32 1.49 -10.34
CA ASP A 129 -23.34 0.11 -10.84
C ASP A 129 -22.83 -0.01 -12.30
N TRP A 130 -22.34 1.08 -12.87
CA TRP A 130 -21.76 1.13 -14.21
C TRP A 130 -20.24 1.31 -14.16
N ASN A 131 -19.54 0.90 -15.22
CA ASN A 131 -18.08 1.00 -15.29
C ASN A 131 -17.56 1.81 -16.50
N ASP A 132 -18.41 2.30 -17.38
CA ASP A 132 -17.98 3.20 -18.46
C ASP A 132 -18.09 4.66 -18.02
N TYR A 133 -17.45 5.58 -18.74
CA TYR A 133 -17.73 7.00 -18.53
C TYR A 133 -19.06 7.36 -19.19
N ILE A 134 -20.07 7.66 -18.38
CA ILE A 134 -21.44 7.99 -18.82
C ILE A 134 -21.87 9.25 -18.06
N PRO A 135 -21.55 10.47 -18.55
CA PRO A 135 -21.81 11.72 -17.84
C PRO A 135 -23.25 11.88 -17.33
N GLU A 136 -24.22 11.35 -18.07
CA GLU A 136 -25.65 11.41 -17.76
C GLU A 136 -26.02 10.68 -16.45
N ASN A 137 -25.20 9.71 -16.02
CA ASN A 137 -25.41 9.00 -14.76
C ASN A 137 -25.00 9.85 -13.53
N GLY A 138 -24.31 10.97 -13.74
CA GLY A 138 -23.89 11.85 -12.66
C GLY A 138 -22.74 11.26 -11.82
N TYR A 139 -22.84 11.42 -10.50
CA TYR A 139 -21.80 11.06 -9.54
C TYR A 139 -22.30 10.01 -8.54
N ALA A 140 -21.37 9.36 -7.84
CA ALA A 140 -21.71 8.56 -6.67
C ALA A 140 -22.47 9.41 -5.64
N ALA A 141 -23.45 8.80 -4.96
CA ALA A 141 -24.23 9.49 -3.95
C ALA A 141 -23.33 9.96 -2.79
N SER A 142 -23.68 11.12 -2.24
CA SER A 142 -23.02 11.75 -1.10
C SER A 142 -23.40 11.13 0.26
N PRO A 143 -22.57 11.33 1.31
CA PRO A 143 -21.32 12.08 1.31
C PRO A 143 -20.11 11.24 0.91
N SER A 144 -19.24 11.79 0.06
CA SER A 144 -17.90 11.24 -0.20
C SER A 144 -16.89 11.72 0.85
N LEU A 145 -15.77 11.01 1.00
CA LEU A 145 -14.65 11.47 1.83
C LEU A 145 -14.19 12.87 1.41
N PHE A 146 -14.18 13.14 0.11
CA PHE A 146 -13.79 14.43 -0.45
C PHE A 146 -14.76 15.54 -0.08
N GLU A 147 -16.07 15.29 -0.13
CA GLU A 147 -17.07 16.25 0.33
C GLU A 147 -16.86 16.62 1.81
N ILE A 148 -16.63 15.62 2.67
CA ILE A 148 -16.44 15.83 4.10
C ILE A 148 -15.16 16.63 4.36
N ALA A 149 -14.06 16.26 3.71
CA ALA A 149 -12.77 16.94 3.85
C ALA A 149 -12.87 18.40 3.35
N HIS A 150 -13.44 18.61 2.16
CA HIS A 150 -13.58 19.94 1.57
C HIS A 150 -14.48 20.85 2.43
N ASN A 151 -15.61 20.33 2.93
CA ASN A 151 -16.49 21.06 3.84
C ASN A 151 -15.83 21.41 5.20
N ALA A 152 -14.82 20.63 5.61
CA ALA A 152 -13.99 20.92 6.79
C ALA A 152 -12.88 21.95 6.50
N GLY A 153 -12.79 22.46 5.27
CA GLY A 153 -11.79 23.44 4.84
C GLY A 153 -10.44 22.84 4.48
N LEU A 154 -10.38 21.52 4.27
CA LEU A 154 -9.16 20.82 3.85
C LEU A 154 -8.96 20.96 2.33
N ARG A 155 -7.70 21.09 1.91
CA ARG A 155 -7.34 21.11 0.49
C ARG A 155 -7.35 19.69 -0.09
N THR A 156 -8.22 19.50 -1.07
CA THR A 156 -8.62 18.20 -1.61
C THR A 156 -8.28 18.07 -3.08
N GLY A 157 -7.85 16.90 -3.53
CA GLY A 157 -7.75 16.67 -4.96
C GLY A 157 -7.51 15.24 -5.42
N MET A 158 -7.69 15.04 -6.72
CA MET A 158 -7.56 13.73 -7.37
C MET A 158 -6.71 13.85 -8.65
N VAL A 159 -5.76 12.92 -8.83
CA VAL A 159 -5.01 12.76 -10.08
C VAL A 159 -5.17 11.32 -10.56
N VAL A 160 -5.85 11.14 -11.69
CA VAL A 160 -6.36 9.83 -12.08
C VAL A 160 -5.99 9.43 -13.50
N GLY A 161 -5.75 8.13 -13.69
CA GLY A 161 -5.41 7.53 -14.97
C GLY A 161 -6.58 7.03 -15.84
N LYS A 162 -7.83 7.09 -15.35
CA LYS A 162 -9.03 6.68 -16.08
C LYS A 162 -10.11 7.77 -16.00
N GLU A 163 -10.62 8.20 -17.16
CA GLU A 163 -11.57 9.32 -17.30
C GLU A 163 -12.84 9.16 -16.45
N LYS A 164 -13.34 7.92 -16.36
CA LYS A 164 -14.55 7.54 -15.61
C LYS A 164 -14.51 7.92 -14.12
N LEU A 165 -13.32 8.03 -13.52
CA LEU A 165 -13.15 8.32 -12.09
C LEU A 165 -13.56 9.76 -11.72
N GLN A 166 -13.80 10.63 -12.70
CA GLN A 166 -14.49 11.91 -12.52
C GLN A 166 -15.89 11.75 -11.91
N GLN A 167 -16.54 10.60 -12.09
CA GLN A 167 -17.90 10.35 -11.61
C GLN A 167 -17.95 9.88 -10.15
N ILE A 168 -16.83 9.86 -9.42
CA ILE A 168 -16.84 9.45 -8.02
C ILE A 168 -17.39 10.55 -7.12
N THR A 169 -17.04 11.80 -7.38
CA THR A 169 -17.48 12.94 -6.58
C THR A 169 -17.65 14.16 -7.48
N PRO A 170 -18.65 15.01 -7.22
CA PRO A 170 -18.79 16.29 -7.92
C PRO A 170 -17.52 17.16 -7.82
N PRO A 171 -17.19 17.94 -8.87
CA PRO A 171 -15.97 18.75 -8.91
C PRO A 171 -15.93 19.84 -7.84
N GLU A 172 -17.08 20.30 -7.33
CA GLU A 172 -17.15 21.26 -6.21
C GLU A 172 -16.60 20.71 -4.89
N ASN A 173 -16.42 19.39 -4.76
CA ASN A 173 -15.81 18.75 -3.59
C ASN A 173 -14.28 18.65 -3.71
N LEU A 174 -13.67 19.22 -4.75
CA LEU A 174 -12.25 19.12 -5.07
C LEU A 174 -11.67 20.52 -5.34
N ASP A 175 -10.52 20.83 -4.73
CA ASP A 175 -9.75 22.03 -5.07
C ASP A 175 -8.99 21.86 -6.39
N PHE A 176 -8.65 20.61 -6.74
CA PHE A 176 -8.08 20.26 -8.04
C PHE A 176 -8.45 18.84 -8.47
N PHE A 177 -8.60 18.67 -9.78
CA PHE A 177 -8.81 17.39 -10.43
C PHE A 177 -7.99 17.33 -11.71
N GLU A 178 -7.30 16.21 -11.95
CA GLU A 178 -6.62 15.98 -13.22
C GLU A 178 -6.78 14.55 -13.72
N PHE A 179 -7.28 14.41 -14.94
CA PHE A 179 -7.25 13.15 -15.68
C PHE A 179 -6.03 13.11 -16.60
N VAL A 180 -5.22 12.05 -16.45
CA VAL A 180 -3.97 11.84 -17.18
C VAL A 180 -4.04 10.52 -17.94
N ASN A 181 -4.25 10.58 -19.26
CA ASN A 181 -4.30 9.40 -20.12
C ASN A 181 -2.90 8.95 -20.57
N ASP A 182 -2.07 8.50 -19.63
CA ASP A 182 -0.71 7.99 -19.89
C ASP A 182 -0.33 6.96 -18.82
N ARG A 183 0.91 6.47 -18.87
CA ARG A 183 1.49 5.52 -17.91
C ARG A 183 1.55 6.11 -16.50
N ASP A 184 1.63 5.20 -15.52
CA ASP A 184 1.70 5.51 -14.09
C ASP A 184 2.75 6.57 -13.71
N SER A 185 3.95 6.54 -14.30
CA SER A 185 4.99 7.52 -13.98
C SER A 185 4.65 8.94 -14.42
N VAL A 186 3.84 9.12 -15.47
CA VAL A 186 3.34 10.43 -15.87
C VAL A 186 2.23 10.87 -14.93
N VAL A 187 1.29 9.98 -14.56
CA VAL A 187 0.28 10.27 -13.54
C VAL A 187 0.94 10.73 -12.24
N ALA A 188 1.95 10.00 -11.75
CA ALA A 188 2.70 10.36 -10.55
C ALA A 188 3.42 11.70 -10.71
N ALA A 189 4.09 11.94 -11.85
CA ALA A 189 4.75 13.22 -12.11
C ALA A 189 3.80 14.43 -12.18
N ARG A 190 2.53 14.23 -12.55
CA ARG A 190 1.50 15.28 -12.46
C ARG A 190 1.07 15.48 -11.02
N ALA A 191 0.88 14.40 -10.26
CA ALA A 191 0.55 14.46 -8.83
C ALA A 191 1.64 15.16 -7.99
N THR A 192 2.93 15.03 -8.32
CA THR A 192 4.01 15.72 -7.58
C THR A 192 3.89 17.24 -7.62
N GLN A 193 3.26 17.81 -8.66
CA GLN A 193 3.03 19.25 -8.77
C GLN A 193 2.07 19.73 -7.67
N TYR A 194 0.97 19.00 -7.46
CA TYR A 194 0.03 19.29 -6.39
C TYR A 194 0.59 18.98 -5.00
N ILE A 195 1.44 17.96 -4.87
CA ILE A 195 2.18 17.69 -3.62
C ILE A 195 3.05 18.90 -3.24
N ALA A 196 3.78 19.47 -4.21
CA ALA A 196 4.63 20.64 -3.98
C ALA A 196 3.84 21.91 -3.62
N GLU A 197 2.60 22.04 -4.10
CA GLU A 197 1.69 23.12 -3.70
C GLU A 197 1.07 22.92 -2.30
N GLY A 198 1.11 21.69 -1.79
CA GLY A 198 0.45 21.27 -0.56
C GLY A 198 -0.95 20.70 -0.80
N PHE A 199 -1.33 19.76 0.05
CA PHE A 199 -2.64 19.12 0.09
C PHE A 199 -2.93 18.65 1.52
N ASP A 200 -4.18 18.31 1.81
CA ASP A 200 -4.60 17.64 3.04
C ASP A 200 -5.19 16.25 2.74
N LEU A 201 -5.93 16.11 1.64
CA LEU A 201 -6.38 14.82 1.11
C LEU A 201 -6.12 14.72 -0.39
N LEU A 202 -5.31 13.74 -0.79
CA LEU A 202 -4.97 13.49 -2.19
C LEU A 202 -5.22 12.03 -2.55
N PHE A 203 -5.94 11.81 -3.65
CA PHE A 203 -6.09 10.50 -4.28
C PHE A 203 -5.31 10.42 -5.60
N VAL A 204 -4.47 9.40 -5.75
CA VAL A 204 -3.71 9.12 -6.97
C VAL A 204 -4.07 7.73 -7.48
N HIS A 205 -4.43 7.63 -8.75
CA HIS A 205 -4.82 6.37 -9.38
C HIS A 205 -3.87 5.96 -10.51
N LEU A 206 -3.28 4.77 -10.38
CA LEU A 206 -2.29 4.20 -11.30
C LEU A 206 -2.95 3.09 -12.16
N PRO A 207 -3.21 3.33 -13.46
CA PRO A 207 -4.02 2.45 -14.30
C PRO A 207 -3.30 1.24 -14.90
N LEU A 208 -1.96 1.23 -14.94
CA LEU A 208 -1.23 0.34 -15.86
C LEU A 208 -1.37 -1.15 -15.52
N VAL A 209 -1.50 -1.51 -14.25
CA VAL A 209 -1.59 -2.91 -13.81
C VAL A 209 -2.84 -3.58 -14.39
N ASP A 210 -4.00 -2.93 -14.30
CA ASP A 210 -5.24 -3.38 -14.92
C ASP A 210 -5.17 -3.41 -16.45
N ILE A 211 -4.61 -2.36 -17.07
CA ILE A 211 -4.44 -2.31 -18.54
C ILE A 211 -3.66 -3.53 -19.03
N LEU A 212 -2.53 -3.87 -18.38
CA LEU A 212 -1.74 -5.04 -18.75
C LEU A 212 -2.41 -6.36 -18.34
N GLY A 213 -3.22 -6.35 -17.27
CA GLY A 213 -4.09 -7.47 -16.91
C GLY A 213 -5.08 -7.81 -18.02
N HIS A 214 -5.74 -6.82 -18.60
CA HIS A 214 -6.63 -7.01 -19.75
C HIS A 214 -5.91 -7.50 -21.00
N LEU A 215 -4.71 -6.96 -21.29
CA LEU A 215 -3.97 -7.29 -22.52
C LEU A 215 -3.32 -8.68 -22.48
N TYR A 216 -2.76 -9.08 -21.33
CA TYR A 216 -1.87 -10.24 -21.23
C TYR A 216 -2.30 -11.24 -20.14
N GLY A 217 -3.20 -10.84 -19.27
CA GLY A 217 -3.74 -11.64 -18.18
C GLY A 217 -3.12 -11.29 -16.83
N TRP A 218 -3.93 -11.41 -15.77
CA TRP A 218 -3.47 -11.19 -14.39
C TRP A 218 -2.39 -12.20 -14.00
N LEU A 219 -1.33 -11.69 -13.36
CA LEU A 219 -0.10 -12.42 -13.00
C LEU A 219 0.71 -12.95 -14.20
N SER A 220 0.44 -12.47 -15.42
CA SER A 220 1.36 -12.67 -16.55
C SER A 220 2.68 -11.89 -16.33
N PRO A 221 3.79 -12.28 -16.99
CA PRO A 221 5.03 -11.52 -16.93
C PRO A 221 4.85 -10.03 -17.29
N ASP A 222 4.01 -9.72 -18.27
CA ASP A 222 3.70 -8.35 -18.69
C ASP A 222 2.92 -7.58 -17.62
N GLN A 223 1.91 -8.19 -16.99
CA GLN A 223 1.19 -7.55 -15.89
C GLN A 223 2.08 -7.31 -14.66
N LEU A 224 3.03 -8.21 -14.38
CA LEU A 224 4.03 -8.02 -13.33
C LEU A 224 5.03 -6.89 -13.65
N ILE A 225 5.32 -6.62 -14.93
CA ILE A 225 6.06 -5.41 -15.34
C ILE A 225 5.22 -4.15 -15.02
N GLY A 226 3.91 -4.20 -15.24
CA GLY A 226 2.98 -3.15 -14.79
C GLY A 226 3.07 -2.90 -13.30
N ALA A 227 3.06 -3.96 -12.48
CA ALA A 227 3.16 -3.85 -11.03
C ALA A 227 4.50 -3.22 -10.59
N LYS A 228 5.61 -3.57 -11.25
CA LYS A 228 6.90 -2.89 -11.05
C LYS A 228 6.82 -1.39 -11.38
N HIS A 229 6.20 -1.00 -12.49
CA HIS A 229 6.07 0.41 -12.86
C HIS A 229 5.15 1.20 -11.93
N ALA A 230 4.10 0.56 -11.40
CA ALA A 230 3.26 1.15 -10.37
C ALA A 230 4.07 1.41 -9.08
N ASP A 231 4.94 0.48 -8.68
CA ASP A 231 5.83 0.68 -7.53
C ASP A 231 6.85 1.82 -7.76
N GLU A 232 7.41 1.95 -8.97
CA GLU A 232 8.26 3.09 -9.33
C GLU A 232 7.50 4.43 -9.25
N ALA A 233 6.24 4.46 -9.71
CA ALA A 233 5.38 5.62 -9.60
C ALA A 233 5.06 5.96 -8.13
N ILE A 234 4.84 4.96 -7.27
CA ILE A 234 4.74 5.16 -5.82
C ILE A 234 6.03 5.80 -5.29
N GLY A 235 7.21 5.29 -5.67
CA GLY A 235 8.50 5.88 -5.30
C GLY A 235 8.63 7.37 -5.68
N ILE A 236 8.10 7.78 -6.84
CA ILE A 236 8.06 9.20 -7.25
C ILE A 236 7.20 10.04 -6.30
N LEU A 237 6.01 9.55 -5.92
CA LEU A 237 5.12 10.25 -4.98
C LEU A 237 5.76 10.36 -3.60
N LEU A 238 6.37 9.28 -3.12
CA LEU A 238 7.08 9.23 -1.85
C LEU A 238 8.25 10.23 -1.82
N GLY A 239 9.05 10.28 -2.88
CA GLY A 239 10.14 11.25 -3.02
C GLY A 239 9.65 12.70 -3.04
N ALA A 240 8.52 12.98 -3.70
CA ALA A 240 7.92 14.32 -3.69
C ALA A 240 7.46 14.75 -2.29
N LEU A 241 6.92 13.83 -1.48
CA LEU A 241 6.59 14.11 -0.08
C LEU A 241 7.85 14.41 0.75
N ASP A 242 8.95 13.70 0.50
CA ASP A 242 10.22 13.92 1.20
C ASP A 242 10.81 15.29 0.81
N GLU A 243 10.83 15.63 -0.48
CA GLU A 243 11.31 16.92 -0.99
C GLU A 243 10.49 18.11 -0.47
N ALA A 244 9.18 17.95 -0.32
CA ALA A 244 8.28 18.96 0.21
C ALA A 244 8.26 19.01 1.75
N ASN A 245 9.01 18.15 2.46
CA ASN A 245 8.96 17.96 3.91
C ASN A 245 7.55 17.63 4.44
N LEU A 246 6.76 16.91 3.65
CA LEU A 246 5.39 16.51 3.99
C LEU A 246 5.29 15.06 4.46
N ARG A 247 6.34 14.24 4.25
CA ARG A 247 6.30 12.79 4.51
C ARG A 247 5.93 12.44 5.94
N GLU A 248 6.51 13.13 6.91
CA GLU A 248 6.38 12.80 8.33
C GLU A 248 4.95 12.98 8.86
N GLY A 249 4.16 13.90 8.28
CA GLY A 249 2.76 14.15 8.67
C GLY A 249 1.73 13.58 7.69
N THR A 250 2.13 12.73 6.74
CA THR A 250 1.25 12.17 5.70
C THR A 250 1.02 10.68 5.92
N LEU A 251 -0.21 10.30 6.24
CA LEU A 251 -0.64 8.91 6.18
C LEU A 251 -0.74 8.46 4.72
N ILE A 252 0.00 7.42 4.37
CA ILE A 252 -0.04 6.80 3.05
C ILE A 252 -0.94 5.58 3.11
N ILE A 253 -1.93 5.52 2.23
CA ILE A 253 -2.79 4.35 2.01
C ILE A 253 -2.49 3.80 0.61
N VAL A 254 -2.08 2.54 0.51
CA VAL A 254 -1.92 1.86 -0.79
C VAL A 254 -2.92 0.71 -0.87
N THR A 255 -3.73 0.70 -1.91
CA THR A 255 -4.73 -0.35 -2.13
C THR A 255 -5.05 -0.54 -3.62
N ALA A 256 -6.07 -1.34 -3.92
CA ALA A 256 -6.60 -1.55 -5.25
C ALA A 256 -8.14 -1.57 -5.19
N ASP A 257 -8.77 -1.32 -6.32
CA ASP A 257 -10.22 -1.44 -6.52
C ASP A 257 -10.68 -2.88 -6.75
N HIS A 258 -9.87 -3.70 -7.42
CA HIS A 258 -10.14 -5.12 -7.64
C HIS A 258 -8.86 -5.90 -7.97
N GLY A 259 -9.00 -7.22 -8.05
CA GLY A 259 -8.02 -8.12 -8.68
C GLY A 259 -8.44 -8.52 -10.10
N GLY A 260 -8.12 -9.73 -10.52
CA GLY A 260 -8.54 -10.25 -11.83
C GLY A 260 -8.16 -11.70 -12.09
N LEU A 261 -8.82 -12.31 -13.06
CA LEU A 261 -8.65 -13.71 -13.46
C LEU A 261 -8.65 -13.84 -14.99
N GLY A 262 -7.65 -14.52 -15.55
CA GLY A 262 -7.43 -14.50 -16.99
C GLY A 262 -7.21 -13.05 -17.43
N THR A 263 -7.93 -12.57 -18.43
CA THR A 263 -7.88 -11.19 -18.95
C THR A 263 -9.10 -10.34 -18.54
N SER A 264 -9.81 -10.75 -17.48
CA SER A 264 -11.07 -10.13 -17.06
C SER A 264 -11.18 -9.98 -15.55
N HIS A 265 -12.11 -9.13 -15.11
CA HIS A 265 -12.48 -8.86 -13.74
C HIS A 265 -14.00 -8.55 -13.68
N GLY A 266 -14.56 -8.24 -12.51
CA GLY A 266 -16.00 -7.94 -12.32
C GLY A 266 -16.83 -9.08 -11.71
N GLY A 267 -16.24 -10.26 -11.55
CA GLY A 267 -16.86 -11.43 -10.91
C GLY A 267 -16.66 -11.50 -9.40
N LYS A 268 -17.19 -12.57 -8.79
CA LYS A 268 -17.05 -12.87 -7.35
C LYS A 268 -15.89 -13.81 -7.02
N ASP A 269 -15.11 -14.22 -8.02
CA ASP A 269 -13.94 -15.06 -7.80
C ASP A 269 -12.97 -14.40 -6.84
N SER A 270 -12.39 -15.18 -5.91
CA SER A 270 -11.45 -14.64 -4.92
C SER A 270 -10.27 -13.89 -5.56
N ALA A 271 -9.81 -14.32 -6.74
CA ALA A 271 -8.77 -13.65 -7.50
C ALA A 271 -9.17 -12.24 -8.00
N MET A 272 -10.47 -11.98 -8.17
CA MET A 272 -11.02 -10.67 -8.55
C MET A 272 -11.43 -9.83 -7.34
N MET A 273 -11.82 -10.46 -6.24
CA MET A 273 -12.32 -9.77 -5.04
C MET A 273 -11.21 -9.38 -4.05
N THR A 274 -10.09 -10.11 -4.03
CA THR A 274 -9.02 -9.90 -3.04
C THR A 274 -8.06 -8.82 -3.50
N ILE A 275 -7.84 -7.82 -2.64
CA ILE A 275 -7.00 -6.64 -2.88
C ILE A 275 -5.99 -6.46 -1.74
N PRO A 276 -4.83 -5.82 -1.98
CA PRO A 276 -3.98 -5.36 -0.90
C PRO A 276 -4.60 -4.12 -0.24
N TRP A 277 -4.35 -3.96 1.06
CA TRP A 277 -4.74 -2.76 1.80
C TRP A 277 -3.67 -2.44 2.84
N ILE A 278 -2.96 -1.33 2.64
CA ILE A 278 -1.73 -0.99 3.36
C ILE A 278 -1.85 0.44 3.88
N LEU A 279 -1.49 0.65 5.14
CA LEU A 279 -1.35 1.94 5.81
C LEU A 279 0.10 2.12 6.23
N ALA A 280 0.67 3.28 5.98
CA ALA A 280 2.02 3.61 6.43
C ALA A 280 2.11 5.06 6.92
N HIS A 281 2.58 5.22 8.14
CA HIS A 281 2.89 6.51 8.76
C HIS A 281 3.83 6.26 9.95
N ALA A 282 4.72 7.21 10.25
CA ALA A 282 5.77 7.03 11.26
C ALA A 282 5.24 6.82 12.69
N SER A 283 3.98 7.22 12.97
CA SER A 283 3.32 6.97 14.26
C SER A 283 2.68 5.58 14.39
N LEU A 284 2.58 4.80 13.30
CA LEU A 284 1.93 3.48 13.34
C LEU A 284 2.89 2.40 13.83
N THR A 285 2.36 1.43 14.57
CA THR A 285 3.13 0.24 14.96
C THR A 285 2.98 -0.85 13.91
N PRO A 286 4.07 -1.31 13.26
CA PRO A 286 3.98 -2.24 12.15
C PRO A 286 3.33 -3.58 12.55
N ARG A 287 2.36 -4.05 11.76
CA ARG A 287 1.70 -5.36 11.97
C ARG A 287 0.72 -5.73 10.85
N VAL A 288 0.36 -7.01 10.79
CA VAL A 288 -0.75 -7.49 9.95
C VAL A 288 -2.08 -7.24 10.67
N ILE A 289 -3.09 -6.77 9.94
CA ILE A 289 -4.47 -6.73 10.42
C ILE A 289 -5.09 -8.12 10.26
N LEU A 290 -5.63 -8.64 11.36
CA LEU A 290 -6.22 -9.99 11.39
C LEU A 290 -7.73 -9.98 11.15
N ARG A 291 -8.41 -8.85 11.36
CA ARG A 291 -9.85 -8.76 11.09
C ARG A 291 -10.11 -8.66 9.58
N PRO A 292 -11.32 -9.01 9.11
CA PRO A 292 -11.74 -8.72 7.74
C PRO A 292 -11.70 -7.21 7.44
N ILE A 293 -11.05 -6.85 6.33
CA ILE A 293 -10.98 -5.49 5.79
C ILE A 293 -11.79 -5.44 4.50
N SER A 294 -12.63 -4.42 4.35
CA SER A 294 -13.33 -4.12 3.11
C SER A 294 -12.73 -2.88 2.46
N ILE A 295 -12.81 -2.78 1.13
CA ILE A 295 -12.46 -1.54 0.41
C ILE A 295 -13.21 -0.32 0.96
N THR A 296 -14.44 -0.50 1.45
CA THR A 296 -15.24 0.57 2.07
C THR A 296 -14.62 1.10 3.36
N ASP A 297 -13.70 0.37 4.00
CA ASP A 297 -12.99 0.84 5.21
C ASP A 297 -12.00 1.97 4.91
N THR A 298 -11.67 2.21 3.64
CA THR A 298 -10.68 3.21 3.23
C THR A 298 -11.12 4.63 3.59
N ALA A 299 -12.31 5.05 3.17
CA ALA A 299 -12.86 6.36 3.50
C ALA A 299 -12.96 6.64 5.02
N PRO A 300 -13.57 5.78 5.86
CA PRO A 300 -13.63 6.02 7.30
C PRO A 300 -12.27 5.98 7.97
N THR A 301 -11.33 5.15 7.50
CA THR A 301 -9.95 5.16 8.03
C THR A 301 -9.26 6.50 7.75
N ALA A 302 -9.38 7.02 6.52
CA ALA A 302 -8.84 8.32 6.16
C ALA A 302 -9.52 9.47 6.92
N ALA A 303 -10.85 9.43 7.03
CA ALA A 303 -11.62 10.41 7.80
C ALA A 303 -11.21 10.43 9.27
N PHE A 304 -11.08 9.26 9.89
CA PHE A 304 -10.61 9.13 11.27
C PHE A 304 -9.22 9.73 11.46
N ALA A 305 -8.29 9.41 10.55
CA ALA A 305 -6.91 9.91 10.60
C ALA A 305 -6.81 11.43 10.45
N LEU A 306 -7.78 12.06 9.77
CA LEU A 306 -7.89 13.52 9.60
C LEU A 306 -8.81 14.18 10.64
N HIS A 307 -9.25 13.45 11.66
CA HIS A 307 -10.21 13.94 12.66
C HIS A 307 -11.53 14.48 12.07
N LEU A 308 -11.96 13.89 10.95
CA LEU A 308 -13.20 14.22 10.26
C LEU A 308 -14.38 13.36 10.78
N PRO A 309 -15.63 13.85 10.67
CA PRO A 309 -16.79 13.05 11.02
C PRO A 309 -16.91 11.82 10.12
N ILE A 310 -17.36 10.70 10.70
CA ILE A 310 -17.68 9.47 9.98
C ILE A 310 -19.21 9.38 9.89
N PRO A 311 -19.80 9.53 8.70
CA PRO A 311 -21.25 9.47 8.49
C PRO A 311 -21.83 8.09 8.83
N GLU A 312 -23.00 8.07 9.46
CA GLU A 312 -23.71 6.81 9.78
C GLU A 312 -24.15 6.02 8.54
N ILE A 313 -24.24 6.67 7.38
CA ILE A 313 -24.62 6.02 6.12
C ILE A 313 -23.49 5.15 5.54
N TRP A 314 -22.23 5.41 5.92
CA TRP A 314 -21.08 4.61 5.48
C TRP A 314 -21.14 3.19 6.04
N ASP A 315 -20.81 2.22 5.20
CA ASP A 315 -20.75 0.79 5.54
C ASP A 315 -19.38 0.36 6.06
N GLY A 316 -18.34 1.06 5.60
CA GLY A 316 -16.99 0.88 6.06
C GLY A 316 -16.84 1.27 7.54
N ILE A 317 -15.88 0.64 8.21
CA ILE A 317 -15.49 1.03 9.56
C ILE A 317 -14.02 1.45 9.55
N PRO A 318 -13.63 2.46 10.32
CA PRO A 318 -12.23 2.87 10.40
C PRO A 318 -11.40 1.71 10.96
N ALA A 319 -10.17 1.56 10.45
CA ALA A 319 -9.18 0.68 11.05
C ALA A 319 -8.60 1.29 12.34
N LEU A 320 -9.45 1.44 13.36
CA LEU A 320 -9.10 2.03 14.66
C LEU A 320 -7.90 1.34 15.30
N GLU A 321 -7.76 0.04 15.06
CA GLU A 321 -6.62 -0.70 15.57
C GLU A 321 -5.31 -0.08 15.09
N ALA A 322 -5.27 0.47 13.87
CA ALA A 322 -4.07 1.08 13.32
C ALA A 322 -3.55 2.22 14.20
N PHE A 323 -4.46 2.92 14.87
CA PHE A 323 -4.22 4.09 15.69
C PHE A 323 -4.18 3.77 17.20
N GLY A 324 -4.08 2.48 17.57
CA GLY A 324 -4.04 2.04 18.97
C GLY A 324 -5.40 1.99 19.65
N GLU A 325 -6.49 2.15 18.90
CA GLU A 325 -7.86 2.07 19.40
C GLU A 325 -8.49 0.69 19.16
N ILE A 326 -9.59 0.41 19.86
CA ILE A 326 -10.30 -0.87 19.72
C ILE A 326 -11.26 -0.76 18.53
N SER A 327 -11.04 -1.60 17.52
CA SER A 327 -11.94 -1.65 16.36
C SER A 327 -13.25 -2.35 16.68
N PRO A 328 -14.36 -1.94 16.05
CA PRO A 328 -15.62 -2.68 16.13
C PRO A 328 -15.42 -4.12 15.64
N ILE A 329 -16.13 -5.06 16.26
CA ILE A 329 -16.18 -6.43 15.79
C ILE A 329 -16.88 -6.45 14.44
N ARG A 330 -16.26 -7.08 13.44
CA ARG A 330 -16.87 -7.35 12.14
C ARG A 330 -16.92 -8.85 11.90
N ASP A 331 -18.13 -9.40 11.96
CA ASP A 331 -18.39 -10.80 11.66
C ASP A 331 -18.50 -11.04 10.15
N GLU A 332 -19.07 -10.08 9.41
CA GLU A 332 -19.29 -10.15 7.95
C GLU A 332 -18.90 -8.85 7.24
N LEU A 333 -18.47 -8.95 5.98
CA LEU A 333 -18.15 -7.78 5.16
C LEU A 333 -19.45 -7.10 4.67
N PRO A 334 -19.46 -5.77 4.53
CA PRO A 334 -20.70 -5.04 4.22
C PRO A 334 -21.23 -5.27 2.80
N CYS A 335 -20.37 -5.56 1.81
CA CYS A 335 -20.74 -5.66 0.40
C CYS A 335 -20.27 -6.99 -0.25
N PRO A 336 -20.78 -8.16 0.19
CA PRO A 336 -20.27 -9.47 -0.23
C PRO A 336 -20.63 -9.90 -1.67
#